data_AF-A0A3N5V0Q4-F1
#
_entry.id   AF-A0A3N5V0Q4-F1
#
_cell.length_a   1.000
_cell.length_b   1.000
_cell.length_c   1.000
_cell.angle_alpha   90.00
_cell.angle_beta   90.00
_cell.angle_gamma   90.00
#
_symmetry.space_group_name_H-M   'P 1'
#
loop_
_entity.id
_entity.type
_entity.pdbx_description
1 polymer ?
#
loop_
_entity_poly.entity_id
_entity_poly.type
_entity_poly.pdbx_seq_one_letter_code
_entity_poly.pdbx_strand_id
1 'polypeptide(L)'
;MASSSKHALQPTLSGKEYVPHIIVLLTDGASNTGPPPLIAAQQAVERGVRIYTIGFGTTKNSVMDCGTSLADNTYLSPGLESYSGGGSFGTEPDEATLKQIAEMTGGKFYSATSAHELQMVFQDLHNYIALTNQTREVSVFFVALGTMLAITSLILSFLWHPLL
;
A
#
# COMPACT_ATOMS: atom_id res chain seq x y z
N MET A 1 -12.81 -4.35 36.79
CA MET A 1 -12.62 -5.56 35.97
C MET A 1 -12.92 -5.19 34.52
N ALA A 2 -11.91 -4.72 33.78
CA ALA A 2 -12.08 -4.32 32.38
C ALA A 2 -11.72 -5.49 31.47
N SER A 3 -12.72 -5.96 30.70
CA SER A 3 -12.58 -7.00 29.68
C SER A 3 -11.77 -6.44 28.51
N SER A 4 -10.48 -6.81 28.45
CA SER A 4 -9.62 -6.55 27.29
C SER A 4 -9.92 -7.60 26.22
N SER A 5 -10.86 -7.27 25.34
CA SER A 5 -11.11 -8.02 24.11
C SER A 5 -9.89 -7.91 23.20
N LYS A 6 -8.95 -8.85 23.34
CA LYS A 6 -7.93 -9.12 22.33
C LYS A 6 -8.65 -9.50 21.04
N HIS A 7 -8.73 -8.55 20.11
CA HIS A 7 -9.16 -8.81 18.75
C HIS A 7 -8.08 -9.70 18.13
N ALA A 8 -8.33 -11.01 18.09
CA ALA A 8 -7.39 -11.97 17.56
C ALA A 8 -7.13 -11.63 16.08
N LEU A 9 -5.89 -11.29 15.75
CA LEU A 9 -5.46 -11.18 14.36
C LEU A 9 -5.78 -12.51 13.68
N GLN A 10 -6.59 -12.46 12.63
CA GLN A 10 -6.99 -13.66 11.90
C GLN A 10 -5.72 -14.39 11.45
N PRO A 11 -5.59 -15.70 11.69
CA PRO A 11 -4.44 -16.45 11.20
C PRO A 11 -4.41 -16.38 9.68
N THR A 12 -3.22 -16.22 9.11
CA THR A 12 -3.04 -16.39 7.66
C THR A 12 -3.57 -17.77 7.25
N LEU A 13 -3.97 -17.93 5.99
CA LEU A 13 -4.22 -19.25 5.39
C LEU A 13 -2.98 -20.18 5.53
N SER A 14 -1.80 -19.61 5.80
CA SER A 14 -0.53 -20.32 6.05
C SER A 14 -0.23 -20.60 7.53
N GLY A 15 -1.12 -20.26 8.47
CA GLY A 15 -0.92 -20.47 9.91
C GLY A 15 0.14 -19.59 10.60
N LYS A 16 0.70 -18.60 9.87
CA LYS A 16 1.61 -17.57 10.40
C LYS A 16 0.84 -16.34 10.86
N GLU A 17 1.38 -15.64 11.86
CA GLU A 17 0.89 -14.34 12.31
C GLU A 17 1.20 -13.26 11.27
N TYR A 18 0.26 -12.35 11.03
CA TYR A 18 0.44 -11.24 10.10
C TYR A 18 1.43 -10.22 10.66
N VAL A 19 2.38 -9.79 9.84
CA VAL A 19 3.24 -8.64 10.17
C VAL A 19 2.43 -7.34 10.05
N PRO A 20 2.81 -6.27 10.76
CA PRO A 20 2.11 -4.98 10.66
C PRO A 20 2.26 -4.31 9.27
N HIS A 21 3.13 -4.83 8.40
CA HIS A 21 3.32 -4.35 7.05
C HIS A 21 2.16 -4.76 6.14
N ILE A 22 1.70 -3.81 5.33
CA ILE A 22 0.62 -4.00 4.35
C ILE A 22 1.05 -3.44 3.00
N ILE A 23 0.53 -4.03 1.92
CA ILE A 23 0.70 -3.55 0.56
C ILE A 23 -0.67 -3.18 0.02
N VAL A 24 -0.78 -2.02 -0.61
CA VAL A 24 -1.96 -1.60 -1.37
C VAL A 24 -1.56 -1.55 -2.84
N LEU A 25 -2.10 -2.47 -3.64
CA LEU A 25 -1.87 -2.60 -5.08
C LEU A 25 -3.02 -1.93 -5.82
N LEU A 26 -2.74 -0.92 -6.63
CA LEU A 26 -3.68 -0.28 -7.54
C LEU A 26 -3.26 -0.56 -8.98
N THR A 27 -4.17 -1.07 -9.81
CA THR A 27 -3.89 -1.36 -11.23
C THR A 27 -5.10 -1.09 -12.12
N ASP A 28 -4.81 -0.71 -13.35
CA ASP A 28 -5.77 -0.40 -14.41
C ASP A 28 -5.84 -1.46 -15.52
N GLY A 29 -5.10 -2.56 -15.39
CA GLY A 29 -5.03 -3.59 -16.41
C GLY A 29 -4.38 -4.88 -15.92
N ALA A 30 -4.20 -5.83 -16.83
CA ALA A 30 -3.50 -7.08 -16.56
C ALA A 30 -1.97 -6.88 -16.53
N SER A 31 -1.26 -7.73 -15.77
CA SER A 31 0.20 -7.76 -15.75
C SER A 31 0.73 -8.23 -17.11
N ASN A 32 1.59 -7.43 -17.75
CA ASN A 32 2.14 -7.71 -19.07
C ASN A 32 3.67 -7.96 -19.07
N THR A 33 4.35 -7.68 -17.96
CA THR A 33 5.81 -7.75 -17.82
C THR A 33 6.20 -8.14 -16.40
N GLY A 34 7.27 -8.92 -16.27
CA GLY A 34 7.84 -9.29 -14.98
C GLY A 34 7.40 -10.67 -14.47
N PRO A 35 7.70 -11.00 -13.21
CA PRO A 35 7.31 -12.26 -12.60
C PRO A 35 5.79 -12.42 -12.53
N PRO A 36 5.24 -13.64 -12.67
CA PRO A 36 3.81 -13.87 -12.57
C PRO A 36 3.23 -13.34 -11.24
N PRO A 37 2.11 -12.59 -11.26
CA PRO A 37 1.56 -11.92 -10.07
C PRO A 37 1.26 -12.85 -8.91
N LEU A 38 0.76 -14.07 -9.19
CA LEU A 38 0.46 -15.06 -8.17
C LEU A 38 1.72 -15.52 -7.42
N ILE A 39 2.85 -15.64 -8.12
CA ILE A 39 4.12 -16.04 -7.52
C ILE A 39 4.64 -14.93 -6.57
N ALA A 40 4.51 -13.67 -6.98
CA ALA A 40 4.83 -12.53 -6.13
C ALA A 40 3.92 -12.47 -4.89
N ALA A 41 2.63 -12.78 -5.05
CA ALA A 41 1.68 -12.83 -3.94
C ALA A 41 1.99 -13.99 -2.98
N GLN A 42 2.42 -15.16 -3.47
CA GLN A 42 2.88 -16.27 -2.64
C GLN A 42 4.07 -15.87 -1.75
N GLN A 43 5.01 -15.10 -2.30
CA GLN A 43 6.12 -14.55 -1.52
C GLN A 43 5.67 -13.58 -0.42
N ALA A 44 4.56 -12.86 -0.62
CA ALA A 44 3.97 -12.03 0.42
C ALA A 44 3.31 -12.86 1.53
N VAL A 45 2.64 -13.97 1.17
CA VAL A 45 2.10 -14.94 2.15
C VAL A 45 3.20 -15.50 3.03
N GLU A 46 4.33 -15.90 2.45
CA GLU A 46 5.46 -16.46 3.20
C GLU A 46 6.01 -15.51 4.27
N ARG A 47 5.93 -14.20 3.99
CA ARG A 47 6.35 -13.09 4.86
C ARG A 47 5.23 -12.58 5.79
N GLY A 48 4.02 -13.13 5.67
CA GLY A 48 2.86 -12.70 6.46
C GLY A 48 2.41 -11.27 6.12
N VAL A 49 2.61 -10.81 4.89
CA VAL A 49 2.22 -9.46 4.43
C VAL A 49 0.86 -9.53 3.72
N ARG A 50 -0.06 -8.64 4.12
CA ARG A 50 -1.39 -8.54 3.50
C ARG A 50 -1.34 -7.65 2.25
N ILE A 51 -1.97 -8.09 1.15
CA ILE A 51 -2.10 -7.31 -0.07
C ILE A 51 -3.57 -6.95 -0.30
N TYR A 52 -3.86 -5.66 -0.32
CA TYR A 52 -5.17 -5.12 -0.72
C TYR A 52 -5.08 -4.68 -2.18
N THR A 53 -5.98 -5.17 -3.03
CA THR A 53 -5.91 -4.92 -4.47
C THR A 53 -7.08 -4.04 -4.90
N ILE A 54 -6.80 -3.04 -5.72
CA ILE A 54 -7.78 -2.11 -6.28
C ILE A 54 -7.66 -2.16 -7.81
N GLY A 55 -8.72 -2.62 -8.47
CA GLY A 55 -8.83 -2.56 -9.92
C GLY A 55 -9.51 -1.26 -10.33
N PHE A 56 -8.90 -0.48 -11.23
CA PHE A 56 -9.45 0.76 -11.76
C PHE A 56 -9.66 0.63 -13.27
N GLY A 57 -10.89 0.60 -13.75
CA GLY A 57 -11.13 0.45 -15.17
C GLY A 57 -12.61 0.42 -15.51
N THR A 58 -12.92 0.63 -16.78
CA THR A 58 -14.30 0.59 -17.25
C THR A 58 -14.62 -0.85 -17.68
N THR A 59 -15.47 -1.55 -16.93
CA THR A 59 -15.98 -2.90 -17.26
C THR A 59 -16.99 -2.92 -18.42
N LYS A 60 -17.37 -1.72 -18.90
CA LYS A 60 -18.12 -1.62 -20.15
C LYS A 60 -17.10 -1.55 -21.27
N ASN A 61 -17.22 -2.51 -22.19
CA ASN A 61 -16.67 -2.54 -23.54
C ASN A 61 -16.74 -1.16 -24.22
N SER A 62 -15.87 -0.24 -23.82
CA SER A 62 -15.62 0.99 -24.53
C SER A 62 -14.75 0.54 -25.68
N VAL A 63 -15.38 0.38 -26.84
CA VAL A 63 -14.67 0.20 -28.10
C VAL A 63 -13.67 1.35 -28.17
N MET A 64 -12.41 1.06 -27.86
CA MET A 64 -11.32 1.99 -28.06
C MET A 64 -11.17 2.07 -29.58
N ASP A 65 -11.81 3.07 -30.18
CA ASP A 65 -11.54 3.46 -31.56
C ASP A 65 -10.14 4.08 -31.58
N CYS A 66 -9.12 3.23 -31.55
CA CYS A 66 -7.74 3.60 -31.78
C CYS A 66 -7.57 3.90 -33.28
N GLY A 67 -8.21 4.99 -33.73
CA GLY A 67 -7.93 5.72 -34.94
C GLY A 67 -7.72 4.86 -36.18
N THR A 68 -8.80 4.40 -36.80
CA THR A 68 -8.84 4.44 -38.28
C THR A 68 -9.98 5.31 -38.80
N SER A 69 -10.31 6.40 -38.09
CA SER A 69 -10.96 7.57 -38.70
C SER A 69 -10.00 8.36 -39.61
N LEU A 70 -9.15 7.65 -40.36
CA LEU A 70 -8.40 8.14 -41.51
C LEU A 70 -8.84 7.43 -42.80
N ALA A 71 -10.00 6.75 -42.78
CA ALA A 71 -10.67 6.25 -43.98
C ALA A 71 -11.46 7.35 -44.74
N ASP A 72 -11.10 8.62 -44.55
CA ASP A 72 -11.48 9.74 -45.43
C ASP A 72 -10.24 10.32 -46.11
N ASN A 73 -9.45 9.45 -46.76
CA ASN A 73 -8.50 9.87 -47.77
C ASN A 73 -8.67 9.03 -49.03
N THR A 74 -9.62 9.48 -49.84
CA THR A 74 -9.96 9.09 -51.21
C THR A 74 -8.78 9.24 -52.22
N TYR A 75 -7.52 8.98 -51.81
CA TYR A 75 -6.31 9.16 -52.64
C TYR A 75 -5.12 8.26 -52.27
N LEU A 76 -5.31 7.07 -51.67
CA LEU A 76 -4.23 6.10 -51.49
C LEU A 76 -4.49 4.79 -52.25
N SER A 77 -3.76 4.67 -53.35
CA SER A 77 -3.36 3.51 -54.16
C SER A 77 -4.11 2.16 -54.02
N PRO A 78 -4.62 1.57 -55.12
CA PRO A 78 -5.15 0.22 -55.11
C PRO A 78 -3.99 -0.77 -54.94
N GLY A 79 -3.90 -1.42 -53.79
CA GLY A 79 -2.89 -2.46 -53.54
C GLY A 79 -2.32 -2.51 -52.12
N LEU A 80 -2.71 -1.59 -51.23
CA LEU A 80 -2.35 -1.73 -49.81
C LEU A 80 -3.44 -2.53 -49.11
N GLU A 81 -3.15 -3.81 -48.84
CA GLU A 81 -3.99 -4.62 -47.94
C GLU A 81 -4.06 -3.90 -46.58
N SER A 82 -5.25 -3.39 -46.25
CA SER A 82 -5.51 -2.87 -44.91
C SER A 82 -5.29 -4.00 -43.92
N TYR A 83 -4.13 -3.99 -43.27
CA TYR A 83 -3.95 -4.59 -41.95
C TYR A 83 -4.77 -3.76 -40.95
N SER A 84 -6.09 -3.81 -41.07
CA SER A 84 -7.03 -3.32 -40.07
C SER A 84 -7.06 -4.32 -38.91
N GLY A 85 -5.96 -4.33 -38.15
CA GLY A 85 -5.87 -4.95 -36.85
C GLY A 85 -6.72 -4.17 -35.84
N GLY A 86 -8.04 -4.22 -36.02
CA GLY A 86 -9.03 -3.77 -35.03
C GLY A 86 -9.02 -4.71 -33.83
N GLY A 87 -7.91 -4.74 -33.10
CA GLY A 87 -7.84 -5.41 -31.81
C GLY A 87 -8.66 -4.62 -30.81
N SER A 88 -9.62 -5.26 -30.16
CA SER A 88 -10.13 -4.76 -28.88
C SER A 88 -8.95 -4.72 -27.91
N PHE A 89 -8.29 -3.57 -27.78
CA PHE A 89 -7.44 -3.28 -26.64
C PHE A 89 -8.35 -2.97 -25.45
N GLY A 90 -9.09 -3.98 -24.99
CA GLY A 90 -9.73 -3.94 -23.69
C GLY A 90 -8.61 -3.98 -22.67
N THR A 91 -8.19 -2.82 -22.17
CA THR A 91 -7.41 -2.71 -20.93
C THR A 91 -8.37 -2.97 -19.78
N GLU A 92 -8.83 -4.20 -19.69
CA GLU A 92 -9.68 -4.64 -18.61
C GLU A 92 -8.77 -5.12 -17.48
N PRO A 93 -8.92 -4.60 -16.25
CA PRO A 93 -8.22 -5.15 -15.11
C PRO A 93 -8.53 -6.64 -14.98
N ASP A 94 -7.50 -7.46 -14.80
CA ASP A 94 -7.67 -8.90 -14.51
C ASP A 94 -8.18 -9.06 -13.07
N GLU A 95 -9.48 -8.81 -12.88
CA GLU A 95 -10.14 -8.89 -11.58
C GLU A 95 -10.02 -10.27 -10.95
N ALA A 96 -9.98 -11.33 -11.76
CA ALA A 96 -9.87 -12.69 -11.27
C ALA A 96 -8.53 -12.90 -10.56
N THR A 97 -7.44 -12.49 -11.21
CA THR A 97 -6.10 -12.54 -10.60
C THR A 97 -6.01 -11.64 -9.36
N LEU A 98 -6.59 -10.43 -9.39
CA LEU A 98 -6.55 -9.51 -8.25
C LEU A 98 -7.32 -10.04 -7.04
N LYS A 99 -8.52 -10.60 -7.26
CA LYS A 99 -9.31 -11.27 -6.21
C LYS A 99 -8.54 -12.42 -5.58
N GLN A 100 -7.86 -13.23 -6.42
CA GLN A 100 -7.07 -14.36 -5.94
C GLN A 100 -5.87 -13.91 -5.09
N ILE A 101 -5.18 -12.83 -5.47
CA ILE A 101 -4.06 -12.27 -4.69
C ILE A 101 -4.54 -11.77 -3.32
N ALA A 102 -5.65 -11.04 -3.30
CA ALA A 102 -6.23 -10.53 -2.07
C ALA A 102 -6.66 -11.68 -1.13
N GLU A 103 -7.36 -12.68 -1.65
CA GLU A 103 -7.83 -13.83 -0.86
C GLU A 103 -6.67 -14.64 -0.30
N MET A 104 -5.67 -14.95 -1.13
CA MET A 104 -4.52 -15.74 -0.74
C MET A 104 -3.67 -15.06 0.35
N THR A 105 -3.58 -13.72 0.33
CA THR A 105 -2.82 -12.95 1.32
C THR A 105 -3.67 -12.51 2.52
N GLY A 106 -4.98 -12.76 2.51
CA GLY A 106 -5.93 -12.30 3.54
C GLY A 106 -6.17 -10.78 3.53
N GLY A 107 -5.99 -10.14 2.39
CA GLY A 107 -6.46 -8.79 2.11
C GLY A 107 -7.88 -8.77 1.54
N LYS A 108 -8.26 -7.67 0.88
CA LYS A 108 -9.55 -7.51 0.20
C LYS A 108 -9.36 -6.91 -1.18
N PHE A 109 -10.19 -7.34 -2.12
CA PHE A 109 -10.31 -6.74 -3.45
C PHE A 109 -11.35 -5.63 -3.44
N TYR A 110 -11.02 -4.51 -4.08
CA TYR A 110 -11.92 -3.38 -4.31
C TYR A 110 -11.98 -3.07 -5.80
N SER A 111 -13.18 -2.90 -6.33
CA SER A 111 -13.39 -2.40 -7.68
C SER A 111 -13.61 -0.90 -7.61
N ALA A 112 -12.59 -0.11 -7.96
CA ALA A 112 -12.71 1.34 -7.91
C ALA A 112 -13.36 1.86 -9.20
N THR A 113 -14.70 1.81 -9.24
CA THR A 113 -15.47 2.63 -10.20
C THR A 113 -15.51 4.12 -9.79
N SER A 114 -15.18 4.46 -8.53
CA SER A 114 -15.08 5.85 -8.07
C SER A 114 -14.08 6.05 -6.92
N ALA A 115 -13.47 7.24 -6.85
CA ALA A 115 -12.51 7.65 -5.82
C ALA A 115 -13.08 7.64 -4.38
N HIS A 116 -14.39 7.56 -4.21
CA HIS A 116 -15.05 7.64 -2.90
C HIS A 116 -14.94 6.33 -2.09
N GLU A 117 -14.98 5.18 -2.76
CA GLU A 117 -14.79 3.87 -2.11
C GLU A 117 -13.36 3.70 -1.60
N LEU A 118 -12.38 4.19 -2.36
CA LEU A 118 -10.97 4.17 -1.95
C LEU A 118 -10.76 4.92 -0.64
N GLN A 119 -11.40 6.08 -0.48
CA GLN A 119 -11.29 6.89 0.73
C GLN A 119 -11.93 6.24 1.96
N MET A 120 -13.03 5.49 1.78
CA MET A 120 -13.62 4.69 2.86
C MET A 120 -12.70 3.54 3.31
N VAL A 121 -12.03 2.87 2.37
CA VAL A 121 -11.06 1.81 2.69
C VAL A 121 -9.88 2.38 3.49
N PHE A 122 -9.30 3.49 3.04
CA PHE A 122 -8.22 4.15 3.76
C PHE A 122 -8.65 4.72 5.12
N GLN A 123 -9.92 5.13 5.29
CA GLN A 123 -10.45 5.56 6.59
C GLN A 123 -10.60 4.41 7.57
N ASP A 124 -11.02 3.22 7.12
CA ASP A 124 -11.11 2.03 7.98
C ASP A 124 -9.72 1.52 8.42
N LEU A 125 -8.68 1.75 7.61
CA LEU A 125 -7.29 1.39 7.92
C LEU A 125 -6.70 2.16 9.13
N HIS A 126 -7.29 3.28 9.55
CA HIS A 126 -6.76 4.11 10.64
C HIS A 126 -6.76 3.40 12.01
N ASN A 127 -7.43 2.24 12.11
CA ASN A 127 -7.55 1.49 13.36
C ASN A 127 -6.48 0.40 13.57
N TYR A 128 -5.59 0.14 12.60
CA TYR A 128 -4.49 -0.82 12.73
C TYR A 128 -3.16 -0.13 13.08
N ILE A 129 -3.15 0.64 14.15
CA ILE A 129 -1.89 1.11 14.75
C ILE A 129 -1.32 -0.05 15.56
N ALA A 130 -0.39 -0.80 14.97
CA ALA A 130 0.48 -1.67 15.74
C ALA A 130 1.43 -0.78 16.56
N LEU A 131 1.22 -0.72 17.88
CA LEU A 131 2.15 -0.08 18.80
C LEU A 131 3.46 -0.87 18.77
N THR A 132 4.42 -0.40 17.96
CA THR A 132 5.78 -0.92 18.03
C THR A 132 6.43 -0.40 19.31
N ASN A 133 6.78 -1.30 20.22
CA ASN A 133 7.51 -0.94 21.43
C ASN A 133 8.95 -0.58 21.03
N GLN A 134 9.18 0.71 20.82
CA GLN A 134 10.53 1.26 20.70
C GLN A 134 11.11 1.46 22.09
N THR A 135 12.23 0.80 22.38
CA THR A 135 13.04 1.07 23.58
C THR A 135 13.68 2.44 23.43
N ARG A 136 13.04 3.47 23.98
CA ARG A 136 13.61 4.81 24.03
C ARG A 136 14.44 4.94 25.30
N GLU A 137 15.71 5.31 25.16
CA GLU A 137 16.56 5.53 26.32
C GLU A 137 16.14 6.77 27.11
N VAL A 138 15.87 6.57 28.41
CA VAL A 138 15.48 7.64 29.34
C VAL A 138 16.72 8.30 29.97
N SER A 139 17.92 7.79 29.69
CA SER A 139 19.22 8.21 30.25
C SER A 139 19.47 9.71 30.05
N VAL A 140 19.04 10.27 28.92
CA VAL A 140 19.18 11.71 28.60
C VAL A 140 18.51 12.61 29.64
N PHE A 141 17.33 12.23 30.15
CA PHE A 141 16.62 13.03 31.15
C PHE A 141 17.35 13.04 32.50
N PHE A 142 17.91 11.90 32.91
CA PHE A 142 18.69 11.79 34.14
C PHE A 142 20.01 12.55 34.05
N VAL A 143 20.71 12.46 32.91
CA VAL A 143 21.93 13.22 32.66
C VAL A 143 21.65 14.72 32.65
N ALA A 144 20.58 15.16 31.98
CA ALA A 144 20.18 16.58 31.95
C ALA A 144 19.84 17.11 33.35
N LEU A 145 19.13 16.33 34.17
CA LEU A 145 18.83 16.72 35.55
C LEU A 145 20.10 16.78 36.41
N GLY A 146 21.00 15.81 36.25
CA GLY A 146 22.28 15.77 36.96
C GLY A 146 23.21 16.93 36.61
N THR A 147 23.34 17.28 35.32
CA THR A 147 24.15 18.42 34.88
C THR A 147 23.56 19.74 35.36
N MET A 148 22.23 19.88 35.35
CA MET A 148 21.55 21.05 35.89
C MET A 148 21.84 21.24 37.38
N LEU A 149 21.76 20.18 38.19
CA LEU A 149 22.12 20.25 39.62
C LEU A 149 23.59 20.58 39.85
N ALA A 150 24.50 19.99 39.05
CA ALA A 150 25.94 20.27 39.15
C ALA A 150 26.26 21.74 38.82
N ILE A 151 25.65 22.28 37.76
CA ILE A 151 25.78 23.71 37.39
C ILE A 151 25.24 24.59 38.52
N THR A 152 24.08 24.25 39.08
CA THR A 152 23.47 25.01 40.18
C THR A 152 24.39 25.03 41.41
N SER A 153 25.01 23.88 41.73
CA SER A 153 25.99 23.78 42.81
C SER A 153 27.22 24.65 42.58
N LEU A 154 27.74 24.69 41.36
CA LEU A 154 28.88 25.56 41.01
C LEU A 154 28.52 27.04 41.13
N ILE A 155 27.35 27.46 40.64
CA ILE A 155 26.88 28.84 40.75
C ILE A 155 26.74 29.27 42.21
N LEU A 156 26.11 28.43 43.06
CA LEU A 156 26.01 28.71 44.49
C LEU A 156 27.38 28.77 45.17
N SER A 157 28.30 27.88 44.78
CA SER A 157 29.67 27.86 45.30
C SER A 157 30.40 29.18 44.99
N PHE A 158 30.27 29.70 43.77
CA PHE A 158 30.86 30.97 43.39
C PHE A 158 30.18 32.17 44.07
N LEU A 159 28.87 32.11 44.30
CA LEU A 159 28.15 33.16 45.02
C LEU A 159 28.59 33.28 46.49
N TRP A 160 28.90 32.15 47.15
CA TRP A 160 29.32 32.14 48.55
C TRP A 160 30.81 32.37 48.75
N HIS A 161 31.65 31.97 47.79
CA HIS A 161 33.07 32.27 47.79
C HIS A 161 33.43 33.18 46.63
N PRO A 162 33.10 34.49 46.71
CA PRO A 162 33.59 35.45 45.74
C PRO A 162 35.12 35.46 45.85
N LEU A 163 35.78 34.92 44.82
CA LEU A 163 37.24 34.90 44.71
C LEU A 163 37.73 36.35 44.63
N LEU A 164 38.19 36.86 45.77
CA LEU A 164 39.01 38.07 45.93
C LEU A 164 40.46 37.76 45.52
#